data_AF-A0A534G429-F1
#
_entry.id   AF-A0A534G429-F1
#
_cell.length_a   1.000
_cell.length_b   1.000
_cell.length_c   1.000
_cell.angle_alpha   90.00
_cell.angle_beta   90.00
_cell.angle_gamma   90.00
#
_symmetry.space_group_name_H-M   'P 1'
#
loop_
_entity.id
_entity.type
_entity.pdbx_description
1 polymer ?
#
loop_
_entity_poly.entity_id
_entity_poly.type
_entity_poly.pdbx_seq_one_letter_code
_entity_poly.pdbx_strand_id
1 'polypeptide(L)'
;MRSNNYKSVLKHAGLAATVLLLASGAAFGQVSLTAGPTTATLPDGAAVPMWGYTCGAAVTGNIGTCTALNPAVQAGTAPAGTWSPVVITVPTGQNLTINLTNSLTFAGGSIPTSLVIVGQLGGGLGTGATSTASPDHTNAQPLTWPIAGDAAGTPVTGVGTPPVQGTRVQSFSTEVPAGATVVSLTWTAPRPGTYLIESGTHPSIQGPMGLYGILVVTDTTTTPATAYPAVGTTAAVTYNADIPLLLSEIDPVQNAAVQAAVGKTGFSETKVWSGLYGGCGNPLNADGTSNSTYQT
;
A
#
# COMPACT_ATOMS: atom_id res chain seq x y z
N MET A 1 -61.80 36.57 14.67
CA MET A 1 -61.19 35.36 14.09
C MET A 1 -59.79 35.19 14.69
N ARG A 2 -59.60 34.21 15.59
CA ARG A 2 -58.29 33.92 16.20
C ARG A 2 -57.49 33.04 15.23
N SER A 3 -56.36 33.53 14.73
CA SER A 3 -55.50 32.79 13.79
C SER A 3 -54.59 31.81 14.56
N ASN A 4 -54.76 30.51 14.29
CA ASN A 4 -54.03 29.40 14.93
C ASN A 4 -52.68 29.09 14.24
N ASN A 5 -52.07 30.06 13.55
CA ASN A 5 -50.97 29.80 12.61
C ASN A 5 -49.61 29.55 13.28
N TYR A 6 -49.43 29.90 14.56
CA TYR A 6 -48.14 29.77 15.25
C TYR A 6 -47.69 28.32 15.47
N LYS A 7 -48.63 27.38 15.65
CA LYS A 7 -48.29 25.95 15.90
C LYS A 7 -47.85 25.20 14.64
N SER A 8 -48.30 25.63 13.46
CA SER A 8 -47.89 25.01 12.18
C SER A 8 -46.46 25.41 11.80
N VAL A 9 -46.11 26.69 12.00
CA VAL A 9 -44.77 27.22 11.71
C VAL A 9 -43.71 26.59 12.62
N LEU A 10 -44.00 26.41 13.92
CA LEU A 10 -43.06 25.76 14.84
C LEU A 10 -42.76 24.29 14.47
N LYS A 11 -43.76 23.55 13.97
CA LYS A 11 -43.58 22.15 13.57
C LYS A 11 -42.75 22.01 12.29
N HIS A 12 -42.97 22.90 11.32
CA HIS A 12 -42.18 22.92 10.07
C HIS A 12 -40.75 23.40 10.32
N ALA A 13 -40.56 24.41 11.20
CA ALA A 13 -39.24 24.87 11.61
C ALA A 13 -38.46 23.79 12.40
N GLY A 14 -39.15 23.06 13.29
CA GLY A 14 -38.56 21.93 14.01
C GLY A 14 -38.11 20.80 13.09
N LEU A 15 -38.97 20.39 12.14
CA LEU A 15 -38.63 19.36 11.14
C LEU A 15 -37.46 19.76 10.25
N ALA A 16 -37.44 21.01 9.77
CA ALA A 16 -36.34 21.54 8.96
C ALA A 16 -35.02 21.59 9.76
N ALA A 17 -35.05 21.99 11.03
CA ALA A 17 -33.87 22.00 11.90
C ALA A 17 -33.34 20.58 12.18
N THR A 18 -34.22 19.58 12.39
CA THR A 18 -33.79 18.17 12.49
C THR A 18 -33.22 17.63 11.19
N VAL A 19 -33.79 17.95 10.02
CA VAL A 19 -33.22 17.52 8.73
C VAL A 19 -31.87 18.19 8.48
N LEU A 20 -31.68 19.44 8.91
CA LEU A 20 -30.38 20.14 8.83
C LEU A 20 -29.34 19.55 9.81
N LEU A 21 -29.76 19.12 11.00
CA LEU A 21 -28.90 18.47 12.01
C LEU A 21 -28.62 16.99 11.71
N LEU A 22 -29.48 16.30 10.95
CA LEU A 22 -29.21 14.95 10.44
C LEU A 22 -28.36 14.96 9.15
N ALA A 23 -28.24 16.12 8.50
CA ALA A 23 -27.34 16.34 7.36
C ALA A 23 -25.94 16.80 7.77
N SER A 24 -25.64 16.97 9.06
CA SER A 24 -24.26 16.98 9.55
C SER A 24 -23.70 15.55 9.52
N GLY A 25 -23.65 14.95 8.33
CA GLY A 25 -22.74 13.84 8.10
C GLY A 25 -21.35 14.35 8.45
N ALA A 26 -20.67 13.69 9.37
CA ALA A 26 -19.28 13.99 9.64
C ALA A 26 -18.54 13.98 8.29
N ALA A 27 -17.92 15.11 7.92
CA ALA A 27 -17.23 15.21 6.65
C ALA A 27 -16.01 14.28 6.71
N PHE A 28 -16.09 13.09 6.12
CA PHE A 28 -14.95 12.17 6.06
C PHE A 28 -14.07 12.55 4.88
N GLY A 29 -12.75 12.51 5.05
CA GLY A 29 -11.84 12.48 3.91
C GLY A 29 -11.87 11.08 3.31
N GLN A 30 -12.72 10.83 2.32
CA GLN A 30 -12.80 9.55 1.62
C GLN A 30 -12.06 9.62 0.29
N VAL A 31 -11.29 8.60 -0.07
CA VAL A 31 -10.63 8.52 -1.39
C VAL A 31 -10.76 7.12 -1.94
N SER A 32 -10.97 7.00 -3.25
CA SER A 32 -10.92 5.72 -3.96
C SER A 32 -9.55 5.57 -4.61
N LEU A 33 -8.92 4.43 -4.40
CA LEU A 33 -7.58 4.12 -4.92
C LEU A 33 -7.58 2.72 -5.52
N THR A 34 -6.99 2.55 -6.70
CA THR A 34 -6.84 1.23 -7.34
C THR A 34 -5.38 0.90 -7.53
N ALA A 35 -4.92 -0.21 -6.93
CA ALA A 35 -3.61 -0.79 -7.20
C ALA A 35 -3.69 -1.68 -8.44
N GLY A 36 -2.73 -1.56 -9.35
CA GLY A 36 -2.69 -2.42 -10.54
C GLY A 36 -1.33 -2.42 -11.25
N PRO A 37 -1.13 -3.37 -12.19
CA PRO A 37 0.05 -3.38 -13.04
C PRO A 37 0.06 -2.19 -13.99
N THR A 38 1.26 -1.70 -14.31
CA THR A 38 1.51 -0.55 -15.17
C THR A 38 2.92 -0.64 -15.76
N THR A 39 3.33 0.37 -16.50
CA THR A 39 4.68 0.48 -17.07
C THR A 39 5.16 1.91 -16.94
N ALA A 40 6.45 2.09 -16.64
CA ALA A 40 7.11 3.39 -16.71
C ALA A 40 8.07 3.43 -17.89
N THR A 41 7.96 4.47 -18.71
CA THR A 41 8.93 4.74 -19.77
C THR A 41 10.07 5.60 -19.21
N LEU A 42 11.30 5.08 -19.26
CA LEU A 42 12.51 5.80 -18.86
C LEU A 42 12.93 6.82 -19.93
N PRO A 43 13.81 7.80 -19.58
CA PRO A 43 14.26 8.82 -20.53
C PRO A 43 14.98 8.29 -21.79
N ASP A 44 15.52 7.08 -21.73
CA ASP A 44 16.13 6.36 -22.87
C ASP A 44 15.10 5.63 -23.76
N GLY A 45 13.81 5.68 -23.39
CA GLY A 45 12.72 5.01 -24.08
C GLY A 45 12.45 3.58 -23.62
N ALA A 46 13.23 3.04 -22.68
CA ALA A 46 12.99 1.70 -22.15
C ALA A 46 11.70 1.66 -21.33
N ALA A 47 10.86 0.64 -21.58
CA ALA A 47 9.66 0.39 -20.79
C ALA A 47 9.97 -0.56 -19.64
N VAL A 48 9.76 -0.11 -18.40
CA VAL A 48 9.97 -0.88 -17.18
C VAL A 48 8.62 -1.31 -16.63
N PRO A 49 8.38 -2.62 -16.39
CA PRO A 49 7.16 -3.06 -15.73
C PRO A 49 7.11 -2.52 -14.31
N MET A 50 5.98 -1.95 -13.93
CA MET A 50 5.77 -1.37 -12.61
C MET A 50 4.37 -1.73 -12.14
N TRP A 51 4.08 -1.44 -10.89
CA TRP A 51 2.74 -1.35 -10.34
C TRP A 51 2.48 0.12 -9.99
N GLY A 52 1.22 0.47 -9.80
CA GLY A 52 0.88 1.84 -9.45
C GLY A 52 -0.48 1.94 -8.81
N TYR A 53 -0.65 3.03 -8.07
CA TYR A 53 -1.95 3.47 -7.62
C TYR A 53 -2.56 4.43 -8.64
N THR A 54 -3.85 4.26 -8.90
CA THR A 54 -4.64 5.20 -9.69
C THR A 54 -5.81 5.72 -8.86
N CYS A 55 -6.04 7.03 -8.93
CA CYS A 55 -7.15 7.67 -8.24
C CYS A 55 -8.48 7.27 -8.90
N GLY A 56 -9.44 6.84 -8.09
CA GLY A 56 -10.80 6.61 -8.54
C GLY A 56 -11.58 7.92 -8.69
N ALA A 57 -12.84 7.81 -9.13
CA ALA A 57 -13.73 8.95 -9.23
C ALA A 57 -13.93 9.65 -7.88
N ALA A 58 -14.01 10.98 -7.90
CA ALA A 58 -14.29 11.77 -6.71
C ALA A 58 -15.65 11.37 -6.12
N VAL A 59 -15.68 11.14 -4.81
CA VAL A 59 -16.92 10.84 -4.10
C VAL A 59 -17.68 12.16 -3.87
N THR A 60 -18.97 12.21 -4.22
CA THR A 60 -19.79 13.42 -4.01
C THR A 60 -19.91 13.75 -2.52
N GLY A 61 -19.71 15.02 -2.15
CA GLY A 61 -19.81 15.49 -0.76
C GLY A 61 -18.58 15.21 0.11
N ASN A 62 -17.50 14.71 -0.50
CA ASN A 62 -16.24 14.44 0.16
C ASN A 62 -15.26 15.61 0.08
N ILE A 63 -14.43 15.75 1.12
CA ILE A 63 -13.43 16.81 1.27
C ILE A 63 -12.00 16.36 0.90
N GLY A 64 -11.78 15.07 0.67
CA GLY A 64 -10.49 14.53 0.22
C GLY A 64 -10.32 14.55 -1.29
N THR A 65 -9.11 14.81 -1.78
CA THR A 65 -8.76 14.73 -3.19
C THR A 65 -7.67 13.70 -3.44
N CYS A 66 -7.65 13.13 -4.64
CA CYS A 66 -6.60 12.26 -5.12
C CYS A 66 -6.31 12.63 -6.57
N THR A 67 -5.05 12.91 -6.87
CA THR A 67 -4.59 13.21 -8.24
C THR A 67 -3.27 12.49 -8.52
N ALA A 68 -2.91 12.36 -9.79
CA ALA A 68 -1.52 12.02 -10.14
C ALA A 68 -0.58 13.12 -9.60
N LEU A 69 0.57 12.71 -9.06
CA LEU A 69 1.60 13.61 -8.55
C LEU A 69 2.17 14.49 -9.67
N ASN A 70 2.39 13.91 -10.85
CA ASN A 70 2.79 14.65 -12.05
C ASN A 70 1.58 15.38 -12.65
N PRO A 71 1.55 16.72 -12.66
CA PRO A 71 0.41 17.47 -13.18
C PRO A 71 0.16 17.24 -14.67
N ALA A 72 1.19 16.92 -15.47
CA ALA A 72 1.02 16.61 -16.89
C ALA A 72 0.33 15.25 -17.10
N VAL A 73 0.58 14.28 -16.21
CA VAL A 73 -0.15 13.01 -16.22
C VAL A 73 -1.60 13.24 -15.80
N GLN A 74 -1.83 14.04 -14.75
CA GLN A 74 -3.17 14.40 -14.29
C GLN A 74 -3.99 15.14 -15.38
N ALA A 75 -3.35 16.03 -16.13
CA ALA A 75 -3.98 16.81 -17.20
C ALA A 75 -4.11 16.04 -18.53
N GLY A 76 -3.53 14.84 -18.64
CA GLY A 76 -3.49 14.09 -19.89
C GLY A 76 -2.61 14.72 -20.98
N THR A 77 -1.65 15.57 -20.60
CA THR A 77 -0.72 16.26 -21.51
C THR A 77 0.67 15.63 -21.54
N ALA A 78 0.97 14.72 -20.59
CA ALA A 78 2.20 13.95 -20.61
C ALA A 78 2.22 12.96 -21.81
N PRO A 79 3.42 12.59 -22.30
CA PRO A 79 3.56 11.51 -23.27
C PRO A 79 2.84 10.23 -22.81
N ALA A 80 2.24 9.51 -23.76
CA ALA A 80 1.57 8.25 -23.46
C ALA A 80 2.53 7.27 -22.75
N GLY A 81 2.06 6.63 -21.69
CA GLY A 81 2.88 5.72 -20.87
C GLY A 81 3.74 6.42 -19.81
N THR A 82 3.63 7.74 -19.63
CA THR A 82 4.28 8.43 -18.50
C THR A 82 3.64 7.96 -17.20
N TRP A 83 4.44 7.28 -16.38
CA TRP A 83 4.04 6.82 -15.06
C TRP A 83 4.13 7.96 -14.02
N SER A 84 3.23 7.94 -13.04
CA SER A 84 3.23 8.88 -11.92
C SER A 84 2.67 8.21 -10.68
N PRO A 85 3.25 8.42 -9.48
CA PRO A 85 2.58 8.09 -8.23
C PRO A 85 1.40 9.04 -8.00
N VAL A 86 0.64 8.81 -6.93
CA VAL A 86 -0.49 9.64 -6.53
C VAL A 86 -0.13 10.62 -5.42
N VAL A 87 -0.89 11.70 -5.33
CA VAL A 87 -0.99 12.55 -4.14
C VAL A 87 -2.43 12.59 -3.66
N ILE A 88 -2.62 12.30 -2.37
CA ILE A 88 -3.88 12.41 -1.67
C ILE A 88 -3.80 13.65 -0.78
N THR A 89 -4.78 14.53 -0.85
CA THR A 89 -4.86 15.70 0.04
C THR A 89 -6.16 15.65 0.84
N VAL A 90 -6.06 15.77 2.16
CA VAL A 90 -7.22 15.79 3.05
C VAL A 90 -7.12 16.90 4.09
N PRO A 91 -8.26 17.48 4.52
CA PRO A 91 -8.28 18.42 5.62
C PRO A 91 -7.87 17.81 6.95
N THR A 92 -7.20 18.58 7.80
CA THR A 92 -6.92 18.19 9.20
C THR A 92 -8.23 18.06 10.00
N GLY A 93 -8.18 17.27 11.09
CA GLY A 93 -9.29 17.17 12.07
C GLY A 93 -10.39 16.15 11.72
N GLN A 94 -10.36 15.55 10.53
CA GLN A 94 -11.36 14.58 10.06
C GLN A 94 -10.76 13.18 9.91
N ASN A 95 -11.57 12.11 9.98
CA ASN A 95 -11.09 10.77 9.66
C ASN A 95 -10.84 10.62 8.16
N LEU A 96 -9.82 9.84 7.81
CA LEU A 96 -9.48 9.46 6.45
C LEU A 96 -9.92 8.02 6.19
N THR A 97 -10.68 7.78 5.12
CA THR A 97 -11.02 6.45 4.62
C THR A 97 -10.53 6.28 3.18
N ILE A 98 -9.64 5.32 2.93
CA ILE A 98 -9.19 4.96 1.59
C ILE A 98 -9.88 3.67 1.18
N ASN A 99 -10.72 3.74 0.15
CA ASN A 99 -11.35 2.60 -0.51
C ASN A 99 -10.35 2.04 -1.53
N LEU A 100 -9.62 1.02 -1.11
CA LEU A 100 -8.59 0.37 -1.92
C LEU A 100 -9.18 -0.78 -2.73
N THR A 101 -9.07 -0.69 -4.05
CA THR A 101 -9.33 -1.78 -5.00
C THR A 101 -8.00 -2.42 -5.38
N ASN A 102 -7.93 -3.76 -5.38
CA ASN A 102 -6.74 -4.49 -5.81
C ASN A 102 -6.96 -5.20 -7.14
N SER A 103 -6.29 -4.71 -8.18
CA SER A 103 -6.30 -5.22 -9.55
C SER A 103 -4.97 -5.89 -9.95
N LEU A 104 -4.15 -6.31 -8.98
CA LEU A 104 -2.88 -7.02 -9.21
C LEU A 104 -3.15 -8.50 -9.58
N THR A 105 -3.64 -8.70 -10.80
CA THR A 105 -3.90 -10.03 -11.36
C THR A 105 -2.96 -10.28 -12.53
N PHE A 106 -2.26 -11.41 -12.48
CA PHE A 106 -1.28 -11.84 -13.48
C PHE A 106 -1.58 -13.26 -13.96
N ALA A 107 -0.89 -13.70 -15.02
CA ALA A 107 -1.02 -15.07 -15.52
C ALA A 107 -0.60 -16.13 -14.47
N GLY A 108 0.32 -15.77 -13.56
CA GLY A 108 0.80 -16.67 -12.51
C GLY A 108 -0.09 -16.76 -11.28
N GLY A 109 -0.96 -15.77 -11.08
CA GLY A 109 -1.82 -15.67 -9.91
C GLY A 109 -2.23 -14.22 -9.60
N SER A 110 -2.92 -14.07 -8.48
CA SER A 110 -3.41 -12.79 -7.96
C SER A 110 -2.63 -12.42 -6.71
N ILE A 111 -2.05 -11.23 -6.70
CA ILE A 111 -1.14 -10.75 -5.65
C ILE A 111 -1.94 -9.89 -4.67
N PRO A 112 -1.97 -10.22 -3.38
CA PRO A 112 -2.61 -9.35 -2.40
C PRO A 112 -1.78 -8.08 -2.18
N THR A 113 -2.42 -7.00 -1.76
CA THR A 113 -1.74 -5.74 -1.42
C THR A 113 -2.31 -5.15 -0.15
N SER A 114 -1.73 -4.07 0.35
CA SER A 114 -2.29 -3.31 1.47
C SER A 114 -1.88 -1.85 1.32
N LEU A 115 -2.18 -1.03 2.33
CA LEU A 115 -1.72 0.34 2.39
C LEU A 115 -1.33 0.68 3.83
N VAL A 116 -0.18 1.31 3.98
CA VAL A 116 0.32 1.91 5.21
C VAL A 116 0.56 3.38 4.94
N ILE A 117 0.23 4.22 5.91
CA ILE A 117 0.66 5.61 5.94
C ILE A 117 1.80 5.69 6.96
N VAL A 118 3.03 5.94 6.48
CA VAL A 118 4.22 5.91 7.32
C VAL A 118 4.09 6.95 8.43
N GLY A 119 4.14 6.51 9.69
CA GLY A 119 3.98 7.39 10.85
C GLY A 119 2.54 7.68 11.27
N GLN A 120 1.52 7.02 10.68
CA GLN A 120 0.13 7.10 11.12
C GLN A 120 -0.44 5.72 11.43
N LEU A 121 -1.12 5.60 12.58
CA LEU A 121 -1.82 4.37 12.95
C LEU A 121 -3.20 4.32 12.28
N GLY A 122 -3.48 3.22 11.58
CA GLY A 122 -4.76 2.99 10.91
C GLY A 122 -4.61 1.96 9.79
N GLY A 123 -5.69 1.73 9.03
CA GLY A 123 -5.70 0.73 7.95
C GLY A 123 -5.42 -0.70 8.41
N GLY A 124 -5.61 -1.00 9.70
CA GLY A 124 -5.29 -2.30 10.31
C GLY A 124 -3.85 -2.47 10.77
N LEU A 125 -3.01 -1.42 10.71
CA LEU A 125 -1.66 -1.46 11.26
C LEU A 125 -1.67 -1.88 12.74
N GLY A 126 -0.92 -2.93 13.08
CA GLY A 126 -0.79 -3.45 14.44
C GLY A 126 -1.87 -4.45 14.88
N THR A 127 -2.99 -4.57 14.16
CA THR A 127 -4.11 -5.47 14.53
C THR A 127 -4.58 -6.38 13.41
N GLY A 128 -4.28 -6.05 12.16
CA GLY A 128 -4.69 -6.78 10.95
C GLY A 128 -3.51 -7.31 10.13
N ALA A 129 -2.32 -7.37 10.73
CA ALA A 129 -1.12 -7.87 10.06
C ALA A 129 -1.27 -9.35 9.67
N THR A 130 -0.85 -9.68 8.46
CA THR A 130 -0.79 -11.06 7.96
C THR A 130 0.62 -11.61 8.16
N SER A 131 0.73 -12.85 8.59
CA SER A 131 2.01 -13.56 8.73
C SER A 131 2.02 -14.84 7.91
N THR A 132 3.19 -15.22 7.40
CA THR A 132 3.42 -16.50 6.74
C THR A 132 4.33 -17.39 7.58
N ALA A 133 4.27 -18.70 7.37
CA ALA A 133 5.18 -19.64 8.01
C ALA A 133 6.63 -19.34 7.60
N SER A 134 7.57 -19.52 8.52
CA SER A 134 8.98 -19.51 8.14
C SER A 134 9.30 -20.69 7.22
N PRO A 135 10.32 -20.59 6.34
CA PRO A 135 10.77 -21.71 5.54
C PRO A 135 11.11 -22.93 6.42
N ASP A 136 10.80 -24.12 5.92
CA ASP A 136 11.20 -25.35 6.59
C ASP A 136 12.72 -25.50 6.52
N HIS A 137 13.34 -25.53 7.69
CA HIS A 137 14.78 -25.68 7.86
C HIS A 137 15.19 -27.07 8.40
N THR A 138 14.27 -28.03 8.45
CA THR A 138 14.54 -29.41 8.94
C THR A 138 15.74 -30.04 8.22
N ASN A 139 15.93 -29.72 6.94
CA ASN A 139 17.03 -30.23 6.12
C ASN A 139 18.12 -29.19 5.84
N ALA A 140 18.08 -28.01 6.47
CA ALA A 140 18.89 -26.85 6.07
C ALA A 140 20.40 -27.07 6.20
N GLN A 141 20.86 -27.84 7.20
CA GLN A 141 22.27 -28.17 7.36
C GLN A 141 22.43 -29.53 8.10
N PRO A 142 23.42 -30.37 7.72
CA PRO A 142 23.98 -31.36 8.65
C PRO A 142 24.70 -30.64 9.81
N LEU A 143 25.12 -31.37 10.84
CA LEU A 143 25.84 -30.80 12.00
C LEU A 143 26.95 -29.81 11.57
N THR A 144 26.88 -28.56 12.04
CA THR A 144 27.84 -27.49 11.70
C THR A 144 29.25 -27.74 12.25
N TRP A 145 29.37 -28.68 13.19
CA TRP A 145 30.60 -29.26 13.68
C TRP A 145 30.44 -30.78 13.72
N PRO A 146 31.07 -31.57 12.81
CA PRO A 146 31.20 -33.00 13.03
C PRO A 146 32.07 -33.19 14.27
N ILE A 147 31.49 -33.69 15.36
CA ILE A 147 32.28 -34.15 16.50
C ILE A 147 33.09 -35.37 16.06
N ALA A 148 34.31 -35.50 16.56
CA ALA A 148 35.13 -36.69 16.41
C ALA A 148 34.38 -37.92 16.95
N GLY A 149 33.73 -38.67 16.06
CA GLY A 149 32.86 -39.79 16.41
C GLY A 149 32.43 -40.58 15.17
N ASP A 150 32.24 -39.91 14.04
CA ASP A 150 32.09 -40.56 12.75
C ASP A 150 33.47 -41.02 12.23
N ALA A 151 33.55 -42.28 11.77
CA ALA A 151 34.79 -42.82 11.20
C ALA A 151 35.14 -42.10 9.89
N ALA A 152 36.43 -41.96 9.58
CA ALA A 152 36.85 -41.37 8.32
C ALA A 152 36.22 -42.14 7.13
N GLY A 153 35.43 -41.43 6.31
CA GLY A 153 34.73 -42.01 5.16
C GLY A 153 33.27 -42.45 5.40
N THR A 154 32.71 -42.28 6.60
CA THR A 154 31.28 -42.56 6.86
C THR A 154 30.42 -41.29 6.74
N PRO A 155 29.16 -41.38 6.27
CA PRO A 155 28.22 -40.27 6.30
C PRO A 155 27.97 -39.76 7.73
N VAL A 156 27.86 -38.44 7.90
CA VAL A 156 27.57 -37.79 9.20
C VAL A 156 26.19 -38.21 9.70
N THR A 157 26.07 -38.67 10.95
CA THR A 157 24.84 -39.30 11.48
C THR A 157 23.93 -38.39 12.31
N GLY A 158 24.11 -37.06 12.28
CA GLY A 158 23.29 -36.10 13.05
C GLY A 158 22.46 -35.14 12.20
N VAL A 159 21.26 -34.80 12.70
CA VAL A 159 20.39 -33.76 12.14
C VAL A 159 20.63 -32.46 12.91
N GLY A 160 21.05 -31.39 12.22
CA GLY A 160 21.07 -30.06 12.81
C GLY A 160 19.64 -29.62 13.11
N THR A 161 19.28 -29.45 14.39
CA THR A 161 17.95 -28.93 14.76
C THR A 161 18.04 -27.41 14.86
N PRO A 162 17.55 -26.64 13.88
CA PRO A 162 17.58 -25.18 13.97
C PRO A 162 16.67 -24.72 15.12
N PRO A 163 16.94 -23.54 15.72
CA PRO A 163 15.99 -22.92 16.63
C PRO A 163 14.62 -22.77 15.96
N VAL A 164 13.55 -22.97 16.71
CA VAL A 164 12.18 -22.75 16.22
C VAL A 164 12.07 -21.30 15.76
N GLN A 165 11.80 -21.12 14.46
CA GLN A 165 11.56 -19.79 13.89
C GLN A 165 10.07 -19.46 14.00
N GLY A 166 9.77 -18.23 14.45
CA GLY A 166 8.42 -17.69 14.40
C GLY A 166 7.94 -17.47 12.97
N THR A 167 6.67 -17.12 12.81
CA THR A 167 6.12 -16.67 11.53
C THR A 167 6.79 -15.37 11.07
N ARG A 168 6.89 -15.19 9.75
CA ARG A 168 7.42 -13.98 9.12
C ARG A 168 6.28 -13.05 8.78
N VAL A 169 6.51 -11.74 8.93
CA VAL A 169 5.53 -10.74 8.52
C VAL A 169 5.39 -10.78 6.99
N GLN A 170 4.17 -11.00 6.52
CA GLN A 170 3.79 -10.91 5.12
C GLN A 170 3.20 -9.53 4.82
N SER A 171 2.33 -9.03 5.69
CA SER A 171 1.74 -7.69 5.60
C SER A 171 1.69 -6.99 6.95
N PHE A 172 2.02 -5.71 6.98
CA PHE A 172 1.97 -4.88 8.19
C PHE A 172 0.56 -4.36 8.52
N SER A 173 -0.35 -4.33 7.54
CA SER A 173 -1.71 -3.77 7.70
C SER A 173 -2.76 -4.70 7.07
N THR A 174 -4.02 -4.28 7.06
CA THR A 174 -5.11 -5.11 6.51
C THR A 174 -4.85 -5.40 5.03
N GLU A 175 -4.68 -6.68 4.72
CA GLU A 175 -4.47 -7.15 3.37
C GLU A 175 -5.77 -7.11 2.54
N VAL A 176 -5.66 -6.62 1.31
CA VAL A 176 -6.72 -6.53 0.31
C VAL A 176 -6.45 -7.58 -0.76
N PRO A 177 -7.28 -8.63 -0.88
CA PRO A 177 -7.08 -9.68 -1.88
C PRO A 177 -7.28 -9.14 -3.29
N ALA A 178 -6.51 -9.66 -4.25
CA ALA A 178 -6.67 -9.28 -5.65
C ALA A 178 -7.99 -9.81 -6.23
N GLY A 179 -8.59 -9.06 -7.16
CA GLY A 179 -9.91 -9.34 -7.71
C GLY A 179 -11.08 -8.91 -6.80
N ALA A 180 -10.81 -8.26 -5.67
CA ALA A 180 -11.82 -7.74 -4.75
C ALA A 180 -12.50 -6.45 -5.26
N THR A 181 -13.77 -6.28 -4.86
CA THR A 181 -14.66 -5.20 -5.33
C THR A 181 -14.39 -3.83 -4.69
N VAL A 182 -13.68 -3.75 -3.56
CA VAL A 182 -13.15 -2.58 -2.80
C VAL A 182 -13.01 -2.96 -1.31
N VAL A 183 -11.96 -2.54 -0.62
CA VAL A 183 -11.82 -2.61 0.86
C VAL A 183 -11.58 -1.22 1.44
N SER A 184 -12.35 -0.84 2.47
CA SER A 184 -12.21 0.45 3.15
C SER A 184 -11.19 0.39 4.29
N LEU A 185 -10.11 1.16 4.16
CA LEU A 185 -9.06 1.32 5.17
C LEU A 185 -9.23 2.68 5.85
N THR A 186 -9.29 2.72 7.19
CA THR A 186 -9.58 3.96 7.93
C THR A 186 -8.45 4.37 8.87
N TRP A 187 -8.17 5.68 8.90
CA TRP A 187 -7.29 6.36 9.85
C TRP A 187 -8.10 7.40 10.62
N THR A 188 -8.08 7.31 11.93
CA THR A 188 -8.80 8.24 12.81
C THR A 188 -7.98 9.52 12.97
N ALA A 189 -8.53 10.64 12.49
CA ALA A 189 -7.92 11.97 12.57
C ALA A 189 -6.38 11.96 12.35
N PRO A 190 -5.89 11.60 11.13
CA PRO A 190 -4.46 11.55 10.88
C PRO A 190 -3.84 12.91 11.21
N ARG A 191 -2.65 12.87 11.81
CA ARG A 191 -1.94 14.09 12.21
C ARG A 191 -1.64 14.97 10.99
N PRO A 192 -1.71 16.32 11.12
CA PRO A 192 -1.29 17.23 10.06
C PRO A 192 0.16 16.97 9.63
N GLY A 193 0.41 17.02 8.31
CA GLY A 193 1.74 16.80 7.74
C GLY A 193 1.71 16.10 6.38
N THR A 194 2.91 15.85 5.86
CA THR A 194 3.13 15.13 4.59
C THR A 194 3.72 13.75 4.91
N TYR A 195 3.11 12.70 4.37
CA TYR A 195 3.44 11.31 4.68
C TYR A 195 3.64 10.50 3.40
N LEU A 196 4.57 9.54 3.45
CA LEU A 196 4.65 8.48 2.45
C LEU A 196 3.48 7.51 2.67
N ILE A 197 2.78 7.17 1.59
CA ILE A 197 1.89 6.01 1.57
C ILE A 197 2.56 4.93 0.74
N GLU A 198 2.52 3.69 1.21
CA GLU A 198 3.12 2.55 0.53
C GLU A 198 2.38 1.26 0.87
N SER A 199 2.55 0.22 0.05
CA SER A 199 2.03 -1.09 0.41
C SER A 199 2.77 -1.65 1.62
N GLY A 200 2.02 -2.12 2.61
CA GLY A 200 2.56 -2.86 3.76
C GLY A 200 2.74 -4.36 3.50
N THR A 201 2.27 -4.86 2.34
CA THR A 201 2.32 -6.27 1.95
C THR A 201 3.57 -6.50 1.11
N HIS A 202 4.38 -7.51 1.44
CA HIS A 202 5.65 -7.82 0.76
C HIS A 202 6.47 -6.56 0.43
N PRO A 203 6.88 -5.77 1.45
CA PRO A 203 7.45 -4.42 1.26
C PRO A 203 8.70 -4.41 0.38
N SER A 204 9.50 -5.48 0.39
CA SER A 204 10.68 -5.63 -0.46
C SER A 204 10.37 -5.81 -1.95
N ILE A 205 9.11 -6.03 -2.32
CA ILE A 205 8.64 -6.22 -3.69
C ILE A 205 7.70 -5.08 -4.08
N GLN A 206 6.66 -4.84 -3.29
CA GLN A 206 5.56 -3.96 -3.71
C GLN A 206 5.95 -2.48 -3.75
N GLY A 207 6.76 -2.03 -2.78
CA GLY A 207 7.34 -0.68 -2.78
C GLY A 207 8.20 -0.43 -4.02
N PRO A 208 9.26 -1.24 -4.25
CA PRO A 208 10.09 -1.13 -5.45
C PRO A 208 9.34 -1.28 -6.78
N MET A 209 8.26 -2.07 -6.81
CA MET A 209 7.41 -2.15 -8.00
C MET A 209 6.63 -0.87 -8.28
N GLY A 210 6.43 0.03 -7.31
CA GLY A 210 5.77 1.32 -7.54
C GLY A 210 4.51 1.58 -6.71
N LEU A 211 4.15 0.70 -5.76
CA LEU A 211 3.00 0.90 -4.88
C LEU A 211 3.33 1.87 -3.75
N TYR A 212 3.51 3.14 -4.10
CA TYR A 212 3.70 4.26 -3.19
C TYR A 212 3.06 5.56 -3.70
N GLY A 213 2.96 6.55 -2.83
CA GLY A 213 2.46 7.90 -3.12
C GLY A 213 2.62 8.84 -1.94
N ILE A 214 1.97 10.00 -2.00
CA ILE A 214 1.99 11.00 -0.94
C ILE A 214 0.59 11.16 -0.32
N LEU A 215 0.53 11.31 0.99
CA LEU A 215 -0.60 11.89 1.70
C LEU A 215 -0.22 13.25 2.27
N VAL A 216 -1.01 14.28 1.98
CA VAL A 216 -0.93 15.61 2.59
C VAL A 216 -2.17 15.80 3.47
N VAL A 217 -1.94 16.00 4.77
CA VAL A 217 -2.98 16.34 5.74
C VAL A 217 -2.78 17.80 6.14
N THR A 218 -3.61 18.70 5.61
CA THR A 218 -3.40 20.15 5.72
C THR A 218 -4.69 20.93 5.98
N ASP A 219 -4.60 22.15 6.48
CA ASP A 219 -5.77 23.02 6.65
C ASP A 219 -6.08 23.73 5.32
N THR A 220 -7.17 23.31 4.67
CA THR A 220 -7.61 23.86 3.38
C THR A 220 -8.55 25.07 3.53
N THR A 221 -8.82 25.53 4.75
CA THR A 221 -9.81 26.59 5.02
C THR A 221 -9.20 27.99 5.13
N THR A 222 -7.87 28.09 5.22
CA THR A 222 -7.15 29.37 5.36
C THR A 222 -6.88 30.03 4.00
N THR A 223 -7.08 31.35 3.91
CA THR A 223 -6.75 32.15 2.72
C THR A 223 -6.05 33.45 3.16
N PRO A 224 -4.80 33.72 2.73
CA PRO A 224 -3.91 32.85 1.94
C PRO A 224 -3.57 31.54 2.67
N ALA A 225 -3.14 30.52 1.93
CA ALA A 225 -2.74 29.25 2.52
C ALA A 225 -1.58 29.44 3.50
N THR A 226 -1.60 28.71 4.62
CA THR A 226 -0.64 28.86 5.72
C THR A 226 0.12 27.56 5.99
N ALA A 227 1.46 27.65 6.03
CA ALA A 227 2.33 26.54 6.41
C ALA A 227 2.34 26.36 7.94
N TYR A 228 2.31 27.48 8.67
CA TYR A 228 2.20 27.51 10.12
C TYR A 228 1.13 28.53 10.53
N PRO A 229 0.14 28.15 11.35
CA PRO A 229 -0.87 29.08 11.84
C PRO A 229 -0.24 30.10 12.81
N ALA A 230 -0.92 31.24 13.00
CA ALA A 230 -0.50 32.22 14.00
C ALA A 230 -0.59 31.63 15.42
N VAL A 231 0.43 31.86 16.25
CA VAL A 231 0.47 31.40 17.65
C VAL A 231 0.86 32.57 18.54
N GLY A 232 -0.08 33.05 19.35
CA GLY A 232 0.12 34.24 20.20
C GLY A 232 0.40 35.48 19.37
N THR A 233 1.58 36.09 19.55
CA THR A 233 2.03 37.26 18.77
C THR A 233 2.79 36.88 17.49
N THR A 234 3.07 35.59 17.27
CA THR A 234 3.75 35.11 16.08
C THR A 234 2.76 35.06 14.92
N ALA A 235 3.03 35.82 13.86
CA ALA A 235 2.20 35.84 12.66
C ALA A 235 2.22 34.48 11.94
N ALA A 236 1.15 34.19 11.21
CA ALA A 236 1.08 33.00 10.36
C ALA A 236 2.11 33.07 9.23
N VAL A 237 2.70 31.93 8.87
CA VAL A 237 3.59 31.82 7.72
C VAL A 237 2.75 31.39 6.52
N THR A 238 2.56 32.30 5.57
CA THR A 238 1.77 32.05 4.36
C THR A 238 2.64 31.60 3.18
N TYR A 239 2.09 30.84 2.25
CA TYR A 239 2.74 30.47 0.99
C TYR A 239 1.81 30.70 -0.20
N ASN A 240 2.41 30.90 -1.38
CA ASN A 240 1.69 31.06 -2.64
C ASN A 240 1.58 29.74 -3.42
N ALA A 241 2.51 28.80 -3.18
CA ALA A 241 2.56 27.51 -3.86
C ALA A 241 3.00 26.40 -2.90
N ASP A 242 2.43 25.22 -3.09
CA ASP A 242 2.79 23.97 -2.43
C ASP A 242 3.10 22.95 -3.53
N ILE A 243 4.26 22.28 -3.44
CA ILE A 243 4.76 21.34 -4.44
C ILE A 243 5.17 20.05 -3.72
N PRO A 244 4.34 18.99 -3.76
CA PRO A 244 4.72 17.68 -3.26
C PRO A 244 5.80 17.08 -4.15
N LEU A 245 6.90 16.59 -3.54
CA LEU A 245 7.98 15.88 -4.23
C LEU A 245 8.19 14.51 -3.59
N LEU A 246 8.16 13.47 -4.42
CA LEU A 246 8.49 12.09 -4.04
C LEU A 246 9.75 11.68 -4.79
N LEU A 247 10.72 11.13 -4.07
CA LEU A 247 11.94 10.53 -4.63
C LEU A 247 11.87 9.03 -4.43
N SER A 248 12.12 8.30 -5.52
CA SER A 248 12.19 6.84 -5.53
C SER A 248 13.16 6.38 -6.61
N GLU A 249 13.64 5.14 -6.49
CA GLU A 249 14.42 4.48 -7.52
C GLU A 249 13.52 3.56 -8.36
N ILE A 250 13.90 3.35 -9.61
CA ILE A 250 13.32 2.35 -10.50
C ILE A 250 14.49 1.49 -10.98
N ASP A 251 14.49 0.21 -10.64
CA ASP A 251 15.49 -0.76 -11.09
C ASP A 251 14.88 -1.65 -12.20
N PRO A 252 15.23 -1.44 -13.47
CA PRO A 252 14.68 -2.22 -14.58
C PRO A 252 14.91 -3.72 -14.47
N VAL A 253 16.02 -4.15 -13.87
CA VAL A 253 16.40 -5.56 -13.75
C VAL A 253 15.54 -6.23 -12.69
N GLN A 254 15.42 -5.60 -11.52
CA GLN A 254 14.56 -6.10 -10.45
C GLN A 254 13.10 -6.15 -10.90
N ASN A 255 12.60 -5.06 -11.48
CA ASN A 255 11.23 -4.94 -11.93
C ASN A 255 10.89 -5.99 -13.01
N ALA A 256 11.78 -6.21 -13.98
CA ALA A 256 11.61 -7.26 -14.98
C ALA A 256 11.61 -8.66 -14.37
N ALA A 257 12.48 -8.93 -13.39
CA ALA A 257 12.52 -10.21 -12.69
C ALA A 257 11.23 -10.48 -11.92
N VAL A 258 10.69 -9.48 -11.22
CA VAL A 258 9.39 -9.60 -10.53
C VAL A 258 8.26 -9.83 -11.53
N GLN A 259 8.22 -9.08 -12.64
CA GLN A 259 7.21 -9.25 -13.67
C GLN A 259 7.23 -10.65 -14.30
N ALA A 260 8.42 -11.22 -14.51
CA ALA A 260 8.58 -12.59 -14.99
C ALA A 260 8.07 -13.60 -13.95
N ALA A 261 8.43 -13.43 -12.68
CA ALA A 261 8.02 -14.32 -11.59
C ALA A 261 6.50 -14.37 -11.41
N VAL A 262 5.84 -13.21 -11.29
CA VAL A 262 4.36 -13.14 -11.12
C VAL A 262 3.60 -13.63 -12.36
N GLY A 263 4.27 -13.74 -13.51
CA GLY A 263 3.71 -14.31 -14.74
C GLY A 263 3.72 -15.85 -14.77
N LYS A 264 4.48 -16.52 -13.89
CA LYS A 264 4.62 -17.98 -13.91
C LYS A 264 3.45 -18.67 -13.20
N THR A 265 2.80 -19.61 -13.88
CA THR A 265 1.69 -20.39 -13.31
C THR A 265 2.09 -21.04 -11.98
N GLY A 266 1.27 -20.81 -10.95
CA GLY A 266 1.50 -21.34 -9.62
C GLY A 266 2.43 -20.48 -8.77
N PHE A 267 2.83 -19.29 -9.23
CA PHE A 267 3.58 -18.31 -8.44
C PHE A 267 2.94 -18.07 -7.07
N SER A 268 3.77 -18.03 -6.04
CA SER A 268 3.40 -17.72 -4.67
C SER A 268 4.52 -16.92 -4.00
N GLU A 269 4.16 -15.75 -3.48
CA GLU A 269 5.03 -14.80 -2.79
C GLU A 269 5.61 -15.37 -1.50
N THR A 270 4.93 -16.36 -0.91
CA THR A 270 5.35 -17.00 0.34
C THR A 270 6.33 -18.15 0.11
N LYS A 271 6.59 -18.54 -1.15
CA LYS A 271 7.49 -19.64 -1.50
C LYS A 271 8.95 -19.15 -1.59
N VAL A 272 9.61 -19.12 -0.44
CA VAL A 272 11.01 -18.66 -0.31
C VAL A 272 12.01 -19.75 -0.73
N TRP A 273 13.16 -19.36 -1.27
CA TRP A 273 14.30 -20.25 -1.46
C TRP A 273 14.88 -20.71 -0.12
N SER A 274 14.96 -22.03 0.05
CA SER A 274 15.50 -22.70 1.23
C SER A 274 17.03 -22.79 1.27
N GLY A 275 17.73 -22.38 0.21
CA GLY A 275 19.19 -22.54 0.10
C GLY A 275 19.66 -23.97 -0.20
N LEU A 276 18.74 -24.95 -0.22
CA LEU A 276 19.04 -26.38 -0.38
C LEU A 276 18.92 -26.84 -1.83
N TYR A 277 19.85 -27.70 -2.27
CA TYR A 277 19.76 -28.38 -3.56
C TYR A 277 18.53 -29.30 -3.60
N GLY A 278 17.63 -29.09 -4.59
CA GLY A 278 16.34 -29.77 -4.65
C GLY A 278 15.31 -29.36 -3.57
N GLY A 279 15.60 -28.36 -2.74
CA GLY A 279 14.69 -27.85 -1.70
C GLY A 279 13.66 -26.85 -2.24
N CYS A 280 12.80 -26.35 -1.33
CA CYS A 280 11.84 -25.30 -1.67
C CYS A 280 12.56 -24.10 -2.29
N GLY A 281 12.07 -23.64 -3.44
CA GLY A 281 12.58 -22.47 -4.14
C GLY A 281 13.98 -22.62 -4.71
N ASN A 282 14.50 -23.83 -4.99
CA ASN A 282 15.72 -24.01 -5.77
C ASN A 282 15.42 -24.06 -7.28
N PRO A 283 16.18 -23.36 -8.16
CA PRO A 283 16.04 -23.47 -9.63
C PRO A 283 16.20 -24.88 -10.19
N LEU A 284 16.92 -25.74 -9.47
CA LEU A 284 17.27 -27.08 -9.88
C LEU A 284 16.80 -28.10 -8.84
N ASN A 285 16.33 -29.24 -9.34
CA ASN A 285 16.10 -30.43 -8.56
C ASN A 285 17.44 -31.03 -8.09
N ALA A 286 17.38 -32.00 -7.18
CA ALA A 286 18.57 -32.68 -6.66
C ALA A 286 19.35 -33.48 -7.73
N ASP A 287 18.83 -33.61 -8.94
CA ASP A 287 19.46 -34.28 -10.10
C ASP A 287 20.00 -33.28 -11.14
N GLY A 288 19.91 -31.97 -10.88
CA GLY A 288 20.39 -30.91 -11.77
C GLY A 288 19.43 -30.55 -12.89
N THR A 289 18.25 -31.17 -12.94
CA THR A 289 17.18 -30.78 -13.87
C THR A 289 16.47 -29.52 -13.36
N SER A 290 15.88 -28.76 -14.26
CA SER A 290 15.07 -27.59 -13.89
C SER A 290 13.93 -28.00 -12.96
N ASN A 291 13.84 -27.34 -11.81
CA ASN A 291 12.74 -27.54 -10.89
C ASN A 291 11.48 -26.87 -11.44
N SER A 292 10.52 -27.68 -11.91
CA SER A 292 9.25 -27.19 -12.45
C SER A 292 8.38 -26.46 -11.41
N THR A 293 8.74 -26.55 -10.12
CA THR A 293 8.10 -25.80 -9.02
C THR A 293 8.87 -24.55 -8.60
N TYR A 294 9.94 -24.20 -9.33
CA TYR A 294 10.73 -22.97 -9.12
C TYR A 294 10.12 -21.79 -9.88
N GLN A 295 9.94 -20.68 -9.17
CA GLN A 295 9.01 -19.61 -9.54
C GLN A 295 9.68 -18.26 -9.82
N THR A 296 11.00 -18.21 -10.05
CA THR A 296 11.68 -17.00 -10.57
C THR A 296 11.99 -17.17 -12.03
#